data_AF-A0A7V2TUF6-F1
#
_entry.id   AF-A0A7V2TUF6-F1
#
_cell.length_a   1.000
_cell.length_b   1.000
_cell.length_c   1.000
_cell.angle_alpha   90.00
_cell.angle_beta   90.00
_cell.angle_gamma   90.00
#
_symmetry.space_group_name_H-M   'P 1'
#
loop_
_entity.id
_entity.type
_entity.pdbx_description
1 polymer ?
#
loop_
_entity_poly.entity_id
_entity_poly.type
_entity_poly.pdbx_seq_one_letter_code
_entity_poly.pdbx_strand_id
1 'polypeptide(L)'
;MSLITIIGRGHGGTRAISHTLIASNVFMGEPLNRSGDLLPPQAMYDACRVLARHVEWKGGLEWDFSALHTMPIPQEFTDLIHEYLKKVLAAKDERKGWKIPETTLVFPWIVRSLAGQLRTLGCEHVETEQVAILSQPVGKREIAAILKILNRAGEDSEFLARMAESPEEALREYPELTEEEKEAILDGDIQKIESWVGKLDERKATWLWCRLSQEKW
;
A
#
# COMPACT_ATOMS: atom_id res chain seq x y z
N MET A 1 -5.11 -17.01 -20.25
CA MET A 1 -5.70 -16.07 -19.27
C MET A 1 -4.70 -15.88 -18.15
N SER A 2 -4.14 -14.68 -17.98
CA SER A 2 -3.13 -14.36 -16.97
C SER A 2 -3.74 -13.55 -15.82
N LEU A 3 -3.39 -13.91 -14.59
CA LEU A 3 -3.79 -13.20 -13.37
C LEU A 3 -2.57 -12.61 -12.68
N ILE A 4 -2.49 -11.28 -12.65
CA ILE A 4 -1.39 -10.52 -12.07
C ILE A 4 -1.78 -10.07 -10.66
N THR A 5 -0.96 -10.39 -9.66
CA THR A 5 -1.17 -9.95 -8.28
C THR A 5 -0.10 -8.94 -7.93
N ILE A 6 -0.50 -7.70 -7.62
CA ILE A 6 0.40 -6.68 -7.09
C ILE A 6 0.47 -6.82 -5.58
N ILE A 7 1.68 -7.04 -5.07
CA ILE A 7 1.99 -7.09 -3.65
C ILE A 7 3.05 -6.05 -3.33
N GLY A 8 2.97 -5.48 -2.12
CA GLY A 8 3.96 -4.57 -1.61
C GLY A 8 3.44 -3.88 -0.36
N ARG A 9 4.36 -3.25 0.37
CA ARG A 9 3.97 -2.36 1.47
C ARG A 9 3.24 -1.14 0.92
N GLY A 10 2.52 -0.44 1.79
CA GLY A 10 2.19 0.96 1.56
C GLY A 10 3.44 1.69 1.05
N HIS A 11 3.26 2.58 0.08
CA HIS A 11 4.34 3.46 -0.41
C HIS A 11 5.50 2.76 -1.13
N GLY A 12 5.43 1.44 -1.34
CA GLY A 12 6.42 0.66 -2.09
C GLY A 12 6.30 0.76 -3.62
N GLY A 13 5.65 1.80 -4.16
CA GLY A 13 5.44 1.97 -5.61
C GLY A 13 4.30 1.13 -6.21
N THR A 14 3.50 0.44 -5.39
CA THR A 14 2.41 -0.45 -5.86
C THR A 14 1.33 0.27 -6.67
N ARG A 15 1.09 1.56 -6.40
CA ARG A 15 0.19 2.41 -7.20
C ARG A 15 0.69 2.59 -8.63
N ALA A 16 1.97 2.89 -8.81
CA ALA A 16 2.55 3.11 -10.14
C ALA A 16 2.40 1.83 -10.99
N ILE A 17 2.72 0.68 -10.40
CA ILE A 17 2.52 -0.63 -11.05
C ILE A 17 1.05 -0.83 -11.44
N SER A 18 0.11 -0.56 -10.52
CA SER A 18 -1.32 -0.71 -10.82
C SER A 18 -1.76 0.18 -11.98
N HIS A 19 -1.31 1.44 -12.02
CA HIS A 19 -1.67 2.37 -13.09
C HIS A 19 -1.03 1.98 -14.43
N THR A 20 0.21 1.49 -14.42
CA THR A 20 0.88 0.96 -15.63
C THR A 20 0.13 -0.24 -16.20
N LEU A 21 -0.34 -1.16 -15.35
CA LEU A 21 -1.12 -2.32 -15.80
C LEU A 21 -2.47 -1.89 -16.40
N ILE A 22 -3.18 -0.95 -15.77
CA ILE A 22 -4.41 -0.37 -16.31
C ILE A 22 -4.15 0.25 -17.70
N ALA A 23 -3.11 1.08 -17.82
CA ALA A 23 -2.71 1.69 -19.09
C ALA A 23 -2.29 0.65 -20.16
N SER A 24 -1.89 -0.55 -19.72
CA SER A 24 -1.50 -1.68 -20.57
C SER A 24 -2.65 -2.64 -20.88
N ASN A 25 -3.91 -2.20 -20.70
CA ASN A 25 -5.13 -2.97 -20.93
C ASN A 25 -5.25 -4.24 -20.06
N VAL A 26 -4.73 -4.20 -18.84
CA VAL A 26 -5.01 -5.24 -17.82
C VAL A 26 -6.24 -4.84 -17.04
N PHE A 27 -7.25 -5.72 -17.02
CA PHE A 27 -8.45 -5.48 -16.23
C PHE A 27 -8.16 -5.67 -14.73
N MET A 28 -8.13 -4.58 -13.98
CA MET A 28 -7.78 -4.58 -12.55
C MET A 28 -8.97 -4.74 -11.59
N GLY A 29 -10.20 -4.83 -12.13
CA GLY A 29 -11.46 -4.82 -11.37
C GLY A 29 -12.12 -3.43 -11.30
N GLU A 30 -13.32 -3.37 -10.73
CA GLU A 30 -14.11 -2.14 -10.60
C GLU A 30 -15.10 -2.23 -9.41
N PRO A 31 -15.28 -1.17 -8.59
CA PRO A 31 -14.57 0.10 -8.62
C PRO A 31 -13.16 0.01 -8.03
N LEU A 32 -12.29 0.94 -8.44
CA LEU A 32 -10.95 1.11 -7.87
C LEU A 32 -10.84 2.47 -7.17
N ASN A 33 -10.06 2.54 -6.09
CA ASN A 33 -9.65 3.84 -5.52
C ASN A 33 -8.52 4.49 -6.36
N ARG A 34 -8.08 5.70 -5.99
CA ARG A 34 -6.97 6.39 -6.69
C ARG A 34 -5.65 5.61 -6.67
N SER A 35 -5.41 4.84 -5.63
CA SER A 35 -4.23 4.00 -5.46
C SER A 35 -4.27 2.70 -6.25
N GLY A 36 -5.36 2.43 -6.99
CA GLY A 36 -5.55 1.21 -7.78
C GLY A 36 -6.02 0.00 -6.96
N ASP A 37 -6.49 0.21 -5.72
CA ASP A 37 -7.02 -0.85 -4.87
C ASP A 37 -8.48 -1.15 -5.23
N LEU A 38 -8.81 -2.45 -5.21
CA LEU A 38 -10.16 -2.92 -5.48
C LEU A 38 -11.10 -2.59 -4.32
N LEU A 39 -12.27 -2.06 -4.66
CA LEU A 39 -13.32 -1.69 -3.72
C LEU A 39 -14.58 -2.55 -3.91
N PRO A 40 -15.32 -2.86 -2.82
CA PRO A 40 -15.02 -2.52 -1.43
C PRO A 40 -13.93 -3.43 -0.81
N PRO A 41 -13.14 -2.93 0.15
CA PRO A 41 -12.01 -3.68 0.72
C PRO A 41 -12.43 -4.64 1.85
N GLN A 42 -13.68 -4.59 2.30
CA GLN A 42 -14.14 -5.22 3.53
C GLN A 42 -13.86 -6.73 3.57
N ALA A 43 -14.18 -7.46 2.50
CA ALA A 43 -13.95 -8.90 2.43
C ALA A 43 -12.45 -9.26 2.54
N MET A 44 -11.55 -8.40 2.02
CA MET A 44 -10.11 -8.58 2.19
C MET A 44 -9.68 -8.38 3.64
N TYR A 45 -10.18 -7.35 4.32
CA TYR A 45 -9.89 -7.13 5.74
C TYR A 45 -10.44 -8.26 6.62
N ASP A 46 -11.63 -8.77 6.33
CA ASP A 46 -12.19 -9.91 7.03
C ASP A 46 -11.35 -11.17 6.79
N ALA A 47 -10.83 -11.38 5.57
CA ALA A 47 -9.91 -12.47 5.28
C ALA A 47 -8.61 -12.37 6.09
N CYS A 48 -8.09 -11.16 6.28
CA CYS A 48 -6.93 -10.92 7.16
C CYS A 48 -7.23 -11.31 8.62
N ARG A 49 -8.43 -10.99 9.12
CA ARG A 49 -8.87 -11.38 10.47
C ARG A 49 -8.97 -12.89 10.62
N VAL A 50 -9.42 -13.61 9.60
CA VAL A 50 -9.45 -15.09 9.63
C VAL A 50 -8.04 -15.65 9.77
N LEU A 51 -7.09 -15.17 8.94
CA LEU A 51 -5.69 -15.61 9.00
C LEU A 51 -5.04 -15.28 10.35
N ALA A 52 -5.30 -14.09 10.90
CA ALA A 52 -4.74 -13.65 12.17
C ALA A 52 -5.07 -14.59 13.35
N ARG A 53 -6.22 -15.30 13.31
CA ARG A 53 -6.58 -16.32 14.32
C ARG A 53 -5.59 -17.50 14.38
N HIS A 54 -4.75 -17.65 13.36
CA HIS A 54 -3.80 -18.74 13.19
C HIS A 54 -2.33 -18.29 13.22
N VAL A 55 -2.08 -17.01 13.50
CA VAL A 55 -0.74 -16.48 13.74
C VAL A 55 -0.52 -16.42 15.24
N GLU A 56 0.54 -17.04 15.74
CA GLU A 56 0.86 -17.03 17.16
C GLU A 56 1.82 -15.89 17.48
N TRP A 57 1.44 -14.99 18.39
CA TRP A 57 2.35 -13.96 18.89
C TRP A 57 3.26 -14.56 19.97
N LYS A 58 4.58 -14.49 19.77
CA LYS A 58 5.59 -15.02 20.71
C LYS A 58 6.04 -14.00 21.76
N GLY A 59 5.61 -12.74 21.62
CA GLY A 59 6.03 -11.62 22.47
C GLY A 59 6.89 -10.62 21.72
N GLY A 60 6.89 -9.36 22.16
CA GLY A 60 7.66 -8.29 21.49
C GLY A 60 7.27 -8.14 20.01
N LEU A 61 8.28 -8.15 19.13
CA LEU A 61 8.15 -8.09 17.67
C LEU A 61 8.28 -9.48 17.01
N GLU A 62 7.94 -10.55 17.72
CA GLU A 62 8.03 -11.92 17.21
C GLU A 62 6.65 -12.57 17.03
N TRP A 63 6.44 -13.13 15.84
CA TRP A 63 5.23 -13.87 15.46
C TRP A 63 5.61 -15.16 14.74
N ASP A 64 4.84 -16.20 14.96
CA ASP A 64 4.98 -17.49 14.31
C ASP A 64 3.86 -17.70 13.28
N PHE A 65 4.28 -17.77 12.02
CA PHE A 65 3.43 -17.99 10.85
C PHE A 65 3.54 -19.44 10.32
N SER A 66 4.33 -20.30 10.97
CA SER A 66 4.68 -21.64 10.47
C SER A 66 3.47 -22.50 10.14
N ALA A 67 2.42 -22.42 10.97
CA ALA A 67 1.17 -23.13 10.77
C ALA A 67 0.51 -22.81 9.42
N LEU A 68 0.60 -21.56 8.96
CA LEU A 68 -0.06 -21.08 7.74
C LEU A 68 0.40 -21.80 6.47
N HIS A 69 1.61 -22.37 6.47
CA HIS A 69 2.18 -23.03 5.30
C HIS A 69 1.56 -24.42 5.05
N THR A 70 1.17 -25.13 6.11
CA THR A 70 0.81 -26.55 6.03
C THR A 70 -0.64 -26.82 6.40
N MET A 71 -1.23 -26.02 7.29
CA MET A 71 -2.60 -26.24 7.73
C MET A 71 -3.61 -26.12 6.58
N PRO A 72 -4.76 -26.83 6.63
CA PRO A 72 -5.86 -26.57 5.72
C PRO A 72 -6.29 -25.10 5.79
N ILE A 73 -6.55 -24.50 4.62
CA ILE A 73 -7.05 -23.12 4.56
C ILE A 73 -8.53 -23.14 4.98
N PRO A 74 -8.95 -22.34 5.97
CA PRO A 74 -10.35 -22.27 6.36
C PRO A 74 -11.25 -21.86 5.18
N GLN A 75 -12.39 -22.54 5.01
CA GLN A 75 -13.33 -22.22 3.93
C GLN A 75 -13.82 -20.76 4.00
N GLU A 76 -14.00 -20.22 5.21
CA GLU A 76 -14.32 -18.81 5.45
C GLU A 76 -13.34 -17.87 4.76
N PHE A 77 -12.03 -18.15 4.81
CA PHE A 77 -11.02 -17.35 4.11
C PHE A 77 -11.19 -17.44 2.59
N THR A 78 -11.38 -18.66 2.08
CA THR A 78 -11.57 -18.89 0.64
C THR A 78 -12.80 -18.15 0.13
N ASP A 79 -13.92 -18.19 0.84
CA ASP A 79 -15.16 -17.51 0.44
C ASP A 79 -14.99 -15.99 0.40
N LEU A 80 -14.30 -15.41 1.40
CA LEU A 80 -14.00 -13.98 1.47
C LEU A 80 -13.10 -13.51 0.31
N ILE A 81 -12.06 -14.28 -0.04
CA ILE A 81 -11.19 -13.96 -1.17
C ILE A 81 -11.95 -14.07 -2.50
N HIS A 82 -12.82 -15.07 -2.67
CA HIS A 82 -13.64 -15.19 -3.87
C HIS A 82 -14.66 -14.05 -3.99
N GLU A 83 -15.26 -13.61 -2.90
CA GLU A 83 -16.16 -12.46 -2.92
C GLU A 83 -15.40 -11.16 -3.25
N TYR A 84 -14.24 -10.94 -2.63
CA TYR A 84 -13.38 -9.79 -2.94
C TYR A 84 -12.98 -9.75 -4.42
N LEU A 85 -12.53 -10.88 -4.97
CA LEU A 85 -12.03 -10.97 -6.34
C LEU A 85 -13.13 -11.28 -7.38
N LYS A 86 -14.39 -11.39 -6.97
CA LYS A 86 -15.50 -11.88 -7.80
C LYS A 86 -15.55 -11.25 -9.19
N LYS A 87 -15.43 -9.93 -9.26
CA LYS A 87 -15.45 -9.18 -10.52
C LYS A 87 -14.22 -9.43 -11.38
N VAL A 88 -13.04 -9.49 -10.77
CA VAL A 88 -11.77 -9.82 -11.46
C VAL A 88 -11.83 -11.25 -11.99
N LEU A 89 -12.30 -12.21 -11.20
CA LEU A 89 -12.38 -13.61 -11.61
C LEU A 89 -13.42 -13.83 -12.71
N ALA A 90 -14.58 -13.18 -12.64
CA ALA A 90 -15.65 -13.30 -13.62
C ALA A 90 -15.39 -12.57 -14.96
N ALA A 91 -14.43 -11.66 -15.01
CA ALA A 91 -14.09 -10.92 -16.22
C ALA A 91 -13.57 -11.83 -17.34
N LYS A 92 -13.99 -11.54 -18.58
CA LYS A 92 -13.62 -12.28 -19.79
C LYS A 92 -12.26 -11.85 -20.37
N ASP A 93 -11.67 -10.81 -19.81
CA ASP A 93 -10.40 -10.24 -20.22
C ASP A 93 -9.27 -11.27 -20.16
N GLU A 94 -8.42 -11.22 -21.18
CA GLU A 94 -7.29 -12.16 -21.31
C GLU A 94 -6.25 -11.92 -20.20
N ARG A 95 -6.04 -10.64 -19.84
CA ARG A 95 -5.10 -10.18 -18.82
C ARG A 95 -5.87 -9.49 -17.71
N LYS A 96 -5.78 -10.05 -16.53
CA LYS A 96 -6.51 -9.58 -15.35
C LYS A 96 -5.52 -9.34 -14.24
N GLY A 97 -5.81 -8.39 -13.39
CA GLY A 97 -4.97 -8.11 -12.25
C GLY A 97 -5.75 -7.58 -11.08
N TRP A 98 -5.05 -7.43 -9.97
CA TRP A 98 -5.58 -6.84 -8.76
C TRP A 98 -4.42 -6.45 -7.85
N LYS A 99 -4.72 -5.62 -6.85
CA LYS A 99 -3.77 -5.13 -5.86
C LYS A 99 -4.23 -5.52 -4.47
N ILE A 100 -3.28 -5.93 -3.63
CA ILE A 100 -3.48 -6.10 -2.19
C ILE A 100 -3.04 -4.81 -1.51
N PRO A 101 -3.97 -3.97 -0.99
CA PRO A 101 -3.58 -2.81 -0.20
C PRO A 101 -2.97 -3.28 1.11
N GLU A 102 -1.70 -2.93 1.34
CA GLU A 102 -1.00 -2.86 2.63
C GLU A 102 -0.83 -4.18 3.43
N THR A 103 -1.57 -5.24 3.13
CA THR A 103 -1.57 -6.50 3.87
C THR A 103 -0.90 -7.63 3.09
N THR A 104 0.42 -7.73 3.19
CA THR A 104 1.15 -8.92 2.71
C THR A 104 0.87 -10.16 3.57
N LEU A 105 0.18 -10.01 4.71
CA LEU A 105 -0.08 -11.05 5.69
C LEU A 105 -0.87 -12.23 5.11
N VAL A 106 -1.83 -11.96 4.22
CA VAL A 106 -2.68 -12.99 3.61
C VAL A 106 -2.05 -13.68 2.39
N PHE A 107 -0.89 -13.20 1.96
CA PHE A 107 -0.22 -13.69 0.76
C PHE A 107 0.07 -15.20 0.78
N PRO A 108 0.53 -15.83 1.89
CA PRO A 108 0.79 -17.26 1.92
C PRO A 108 -0.44 -18.11 1.54
N TRP A 109 -1.62 -17.73 2.02
CA TRP A 109 -2.87 -18.43 1.70
C TRP A 109 -3.44 -18.06 0.34
N ILE A 110 -3.25 -16.84 -0.13
CA ILE A 110 -3.61 -16.44 -1.50
C ILE A 110 -2.82 -17.28 -2.51
N VAL A 111 -1.50 -17.39 -2.34
CA VAL A 111 -0.66 -18.21 -3.23
C VAL A 111 -1.13 -19.65 -3.20
N ARG A 112 -1.37 -20.25 -2.02
CA ARG A 112 -1.84 -21.63 -1.92
C ARG A 112 -3.22 -21.86 -2.53
N SER A 113 -4.15 -20.90 -2.36
CA SER A 113 -5.53 -20.99 -2.88
C SER A 113 -5.58 -20.78 -4.40
N LEU A 114 -4.82 -19.80 -4.91
CA LEU A 114 -4.76 -19.48 -6.34
C LEU A 114 -3.73 -20.32 -7.11
N ALA A 115 -2.84 -21.07 -6.43
CA ALA A 115 -1.87 -21.97 -7.06
C ALA A 115 -2.53 -23.05 -7.93
N GLY A 116 -3.77 -23.46 -7.60
CA GLY A 116 -4.56 -24.35 -8.46
C GLY A 116 -4.88 -23.74 -9.84
N GLN A 117 -4.94 -22.41 -9.93
CA GLN A 117 -5.16 -21.65 -11.17
C GLN A 117 -3.84 -21.15 -11.80
N LEU A 118 -2.77 -20.97 -11.01
CA LEU A 118 -1.44 -20.53 -11.48
C LEU A 118 -0.60 -21.65 -12.14
N ARG A 119 -0.91 -22.94 -11.89
CA ARG A 119 -0.21 -24.08 -12.53
C ARG A 119 -0.37 -24.16 -14.06
N THR A 120 -1.27 -23.37 -14.66
CA THR A 120 -1.51 -23.35 -16.11
C THR A 120 -0.71 -22.28 -16.84
N LEU A 121 0.15 -21.51 -16.14
CA LEU A 121 1.03 -20.52 -16.75
C LEU A 121 2.45 -20.75 -16.25
N GLY A 122 3.27 -21.37 -17.11
CA GLY A 122 4.67 -21.61 -16.87
C GLY A 122 5.39 -20.31 -16.49
N CYS A 123 6.00 -20.31 -15.31
CA CYS A 123 6.90 -19.25 -14.88
C CYS A 123 8.25 -19.90 -14.63
N GLU A 124 8.93 -20.23 -15.73
CA GLU A 124 10.38 -20.22 -15.77
C GLU A 124 10.78 -18.78 -16.07
N HIS A 125 11.57 -18.16 -15.19
CA HIS A 125 12.13 -16.80 -15.26
C HIS A 125 11.21 -15.65 -14.81
N VAL A 126 11.36 -15.26 -13.54
CA VAL A 126 11.14 -13.88 -13.10
C VAL A 126 12.53 -13.24 -13.00
N GLU A 127 12.95 -12.52 -14.03
CA GLU A 127 14.06 -11.58 -13.92
C GLU A 127 13.51 -10.25 -13.39
N THR A 128 14.20 -9.72 -12.39
CA THR A 128 13.83 -8.50 -11.67
C THR A 128 14.19 -7.27 -12.51
N GLU A 129 13.25 -6.72 -13.27
CA GLU A 129 13.43 -5.40 -13.92
C GLU A 129 13.04 -4.28 -12.95
N GLN A 130 14.00 -3.45 -12.58
CA GLN A 130 13.76 -2.20 -11.86
C GLN A 130 13.24 -1.15 -12.85
N VAL A 131 12.03 -0.64 -12.63
CA VAL A 131 11.48 0.51 -13.37
C VAL A 131 11.82 1.79 -12.60
N ALA A 132 12.70 2.61 -13.16
CA ALA A 132 13.00 3.94 -12.65
C ALA A 132 11.81 4.89 -12.95
N ILE A 133 11.07 5.28 -11.90
CA ILE A 133 10.06 6.33 -12.00
C ILE A 133 10.80 7.67 -12.05
N LEU A 134 10.70 8.40 -13.16
CA LEU A 134 11.25 9.74 -13.30
C LEU A 134 10.40 10.72 -12.47
N SER A 135 10.79 10.96 -11.22
CA SER A 135 10.25 12.05 -10.39
C SER A 135 10.60 13.40 -11.04
N GLN A 136 9.60 14.26 -11.23
CA GLN A 136 9.87 15.62 -11.69
C GLN A 136 10.60 16.42 -10.60
N PRO A 137 11.53 17.33 -10.97
CA PRO A 137 12.25 18.13 -9.99
C PRO A 137 11.29 19.06 -9.24
N VAL A 138 11.31 18.98 -7.90
CA VAL A 138 10.50 19.82 -7.02
C VAL A 138 11.00 21.26 -7.07
N GLY A 139 10.07 22.21 -7.20
CA GLY A 139 10.40 23.63 -7.26
C GLY A 139 10.78 24.21 -5.89
N LYS A 140 11.42 25.39 -5.91
CA LYS A 140 11.89 26.05 -4.67
C LYS A 140 10.73 26.46 -3.74
N ARG A 141 9.53 26.69 -4.27
CA ARG A 141 8.37 27.14 -3.47
C ARG A 141 7.78 25.96 -2.71
N GLU A 142 7.71 24.82 -3.37
CA GLU A 142 7.26 23.54 -2.88
C GLU A 142 8.18 23.04 -1.77
N ILE A 143 9.51 23.05 -1.99
CA ILE A 143 10.51 22.74 -0.94
C ILE A 143 10.31 23.62 0.30
N ALA A 144 10.10 24.93 0.11
CA ALA A 144 9.87 25.84 1.22
C ALA A 144 8.58 25.53 1.99
N ALA A 145 7.51 25.13 1.28
CA ALA A 145 6.25 24.74 1.88
C ALA A 145 6.36 23.43 2.68
N ILE A 146 7.04 22.41 2.13
CA ILE A 146 7.33 21.15 2.83
C ILE A 146 8.08 21.44 4.13
N LEU A 147 9.18 22.21 4.06
CA LEU A 147 9.95 22.58 5.25
C LEU A 147 9.13 23.39 6.26
N LYS A 148 8.24 24.27 5.79
CA LYS A 148 7.34 25.04 6.65
C LYS A 148 6.35 24.14 7.39
N ILE A 149 5.77 23.15 6.72
CA ILE A 149 4.85 22.16 7.34
C ILE A 149 5.60 21.34 8.38
N LEU A 150 6.75 20.77 8.02
CA LEU A 150 7.53 19.91 8.92
C LEU A 150 8.03 20.67 10.14
N ASN A 151 8.50 21.91 9.98
CA ASN A 151 8.85 22.76 11.11
C ASN A 151 7.61 23.03 11.97
N ARG A 152 6.50 23.48 11.38
CA ARG A 152 5.28 23.78 12.14
C ARG A 152 4.80 22.55 12.93
N ALA A 153 4.81 21.37 12.34
CA ALA A 153 4.41 20.14 13.04
C ALA A 153 5.37 19.76 14.19
N GLY A 154 6.64 20.17 14.13
CA GLY A 154 7.61 19.99 15.22
C GLY A 154 7.60 21.10 16.29
N GLU A 155 6.85 22.19 16.11
CA GLU A 155 6.82 23.33 17.05
C GLU A 155 5.41 23.64 17.60
N ASP A 156 4.38 23.44 16.79
CA ASP A 156 3.00 23.78 17.07
C ASP A 156 2.21 22.49 17.38
N SER A 157 1.96 22.28 18.67
CA SER A 157 1.24 21.11 19.18
C SER A 157 -0.22 21.03 18.70
N GLU A 158 -0.87 22.17 18.45
CA GLU A 158 -2.25 22.16 17.93
C GLU A 158 -2.25 21.75 16.45
N PHE A 159 -1.29 22.25 15.68
CA PHE A 159 -1.11 21.81 14.30
C PHE A 159 -0.73 20.33 14.21
N LEU A 160 0.15 19.85 15.08
CA LEU A 160 0.51 18.43 15.15
C LEU A 160 -0.72 17.54 15.43
N ALA A 161 -1.59 17.95 16.36
CA ALA A 161 -2.83 17.23 16.64
C ALA A 161 -3.76 17.19 15.43
N ARG A 162 -3.92 18.31 14.71
CA ARG A 162 -4.71 18.36 13.46
C ARG A 162 -4.13 17.48 12.37
N MET A 163 -2.80 17.46 12.22
CA MET A 163 -2.11 16.54 11.31
C MET A 163 -2.35 15.08 11.69
N ALA A 164 -2.39 14.74 12.98
CA ALA A 164 -2.68 13.39 13.45
C ALA A 164 -4.12 12.93 13.17
N GLU A 165 -5.10 13.83 13.33
CA GLU A 165 -6.52 13.51 13.18
C GLU A 165 -7.01 13.55 11.72
N SER A 166 -6.66 14.61 10.99
CA SER A 166 -7.18 14.91 9.65
C SER A 166 -6.09 15.59 8.79
N PRO A 167 -5.03 14.85 8.42
CA PRO A 167 -3.88 15.44 7.72
C PRO A 167 -4.25 15.98 6.33
N GLU A 168 -5.21 15.38 5.63
CA GLU A 168 -5.69 15.89 4.34
C GLU A 168 -6.30 17.29 4.47
N GLU A 169 -6.99 17.58 5.57
CA GLU A 169 -7.58 18.89 5.81
C GLU A 169 -6.53 19.92 6.20
N ALA A 170 -5.58 19.53 7.04
CA ALA A 170 -4.46 20.38 7.44
C ALA A 170 -3.58 20.78 6.23
N LEU A 171 -3.36 19.86 5.27
CA LEU A 171 -2.59 20.14 4.06
C LEU A 171 -3.32 21.00 3.03
N ARG A 172 -4.64 21.23 3.15
CA ARG A 172 -5.36 22.19 2.29
C ARG A 172 -4.90 23.64 2.52
N GLU A 173 -4.29 23.94 3.68
CA GLU A 173 -3.69 25.25 3.97
C GLU A 173 -2.47 25.56 3.08
N TYR A 174 -1.97 24.59 2.30
CA TYR A 174 -0.76 24.68 1.49
C TYR A 174 -1.06 24.37 0.00
N PRO A 175 -1.71 25.31 -0.72
CA PRO A 175 -2.08 25.13 -2.13
C PRO A 175 -0.90 25.02 -3.08
N GLU A 176 0.29 25.46 -2.66
CA GLU A 176 1.52 25.36 -3.43
C GLU A 176 2.07 23.94 -3.55
N LEU A 177 1.65 23.01 -2.69
CA LEU A 177 2.08 21.62 -2.81
C LEU A 177 1.34 20.91 -3.94
N THR A 178 2.10 20.17 -4.74
CA THR A 178 1.54 19.20 -5.67
C THR A 178 0.89 18.06 -4.90
N GLU A 179 -0.01 17.33 -5.57
CA GLU A 179 -0.63 16.16 -4.96
C GLU A 179 0.41 15.08 -4.61
N GLU A 180 1.49 14.95 -5.38
CA GLU A 180 2.59 14.03 -5.08
C GLU A 180 3.33 14.40 -3.78
N GLU A 181 3.53 15.69 -3.53
CA GLU A 181 4.18 16.19 -2.32
C GLU A 181 3.27 16.06 -1.10
N LYS A 182 1.97 16.33 -1.25
CA LYS A 182 0.99 16.09 -0.19
C LYS A 182 0.94 14.62 0.16
N GLU A 183 0.84 13.72 -0.83
CA GLU A 183 0.87 12.28 -0.63
C GLU A 183 2.11 11.87 0.16
N ALA A 184 3.31 12.29 -0.25
CA ALA A 184 4.54 11.98 0.49
C ALA A 184 4.50 12.40 1.98
N ILE A 185 3.87 13.54 2.30
CA ILE A 185 3.70 14.00 3.69
C ILE A 185 2.63 13.19 4.44
N LEU A 186 1.50 12.88 3.80
CA LEU A 186 0.44 12.03 4.37
C LEU A 186 0.94 10.63 4.70
N ASP A 187 1.83 10.15 3.84
CA ASP A 187 2.40 8.81 3.83
C ASP A 187 3.59 8.65 4.77
N GLY A 188 4.14 9.76 5.29
CA GLY A 188 5.34 9.71 6.11
C GLY A 188 6.57 9.25 5.32
N ASP A 189 6.63 9.46 4.00
CA ASP A 189 7.73 9.00 3.13
C ASP A 189 8.99 9.86 3.34
N ILE A 190 9.70 9.56 4.43
CA ILE A 190 10.91 10.30 4.84
C ILE A 190 11.96 10.28 3.73
N GLN A 191 12.17 9.14 3.06
CA GLN A 191 13.21 9.03 2.02
C GLN A 191 12.89 9.92 0.83
N LYS A 192 11.63 9.94 0.37
CA LYS A 192 11.20 10.79 -0.73
C LYS A 192 11.26 12.27 -0.36
N ILE A 193 10.83 12.63 0.84
CA ILE A 193 10.91 14.00 1.34
C ILE A 193 12.36 14.47 1.44
N GLU A 194 13.26 13.66 2.01
CA GLU A 194 14.69 13.98 2.12
C GLU A 194 15.36 14.14 0.75
N SER A 195 14.89 13.41 -0.27
CA SER A 195 15.37 13.57 -1.65
C SER A 195 15.08 14.96 -2.22
N TRP A 196 14.06 15.66 -1.70
CA TRP A 196 13.65 16.99 -2.15
C TRP A 196 14.22 18.12 -1.29
N VAL A 197 14.16 17.97 0.04
CA VAL A 197 14.48 19.06 0.98
C VAL A 197 15.87 18.93 1.61
N GLY A 198 16.59 17.84 1.32
CA GLY A 198 17.81 17.44 2.01
C GLY A 198 17.52 16.70 3.30
N LYS A 199 18.58 16.27 3.99
CA LYS A 199 18.44 15.51 5.26
C LYS A 199 17.62 16.29 6.30
N LEU A 200 16.64 15.61 6.88
CA LEU A 200 15.84 16.17 7.96
C LEU A 200 16.58 16.02 9.28
N ASP A 201 16.47 17.03 10.15
CA ASP A 201 16.83 16.87 11.55
C ASP A 201 15.71 16.15 12.32
N GLU A 202 16.02 15.62 13.50
CA GLU A 202 15.05 14.88 14.33
C GLU A 202 13.76 15.68 14.55
N ARG A 203 13.88 17.00 14.73
CA ARG A 203 12.75 17.88 14.98
C ARG A 203 11.80 17.96 13.79
N LYS A 204 12.30 18.15 12.57
CA LYS A 204 11.48 18.18 11.34
C LYS A 204 10.90 16.80 11.01
N ALA A 205 11.57 15.72 11.41
CA ALA A 205 11.11 14.37 11.17
C ALA A 205 10.04 13.91 12.19
N THR A 206 9.87 14.59 13.33
CA THR A 206 8.96 14.20 14.44
C THR A 206 7.57 13.78 13.94
N TRP A 207 6.94 14.60 13.08
CA TRP A 207 5.62 14.28 12.54
C TRP A 207 5.64 13.02 11.66
N LEU A 208 6.64 12.89 10.78
CA LEU A 208 6.74 11.73 9.88
C LEU A 208 6.92 10.43 10.68
N TRP A 209 7.71 10.47 11.77
CA TRP A 209 7.83 9.35 12.71
C TRP A 209 6.52 9.07 13.45
N CYS A 210 5.83 10.10 13.95
CA CYS A 210 4.51 9.95 14.55
C CYS A 210 3.52 9.31 13.57
N ARG A 211 3.54 9.73 12.31
CA ARG A 211 2.66 9.20 11.26
C ARG A 211 2.92 7.72 10.99
N LEU A 212 4.19 7.34 10.82
CA LEU A 212 4.59 5.93 10.67
C LEU A 212 4.24 5.09 11.91
N SER A 213 4.27 5.67 13.11
CA SER A 213 3.89 4.97 14.35
C SER A 213 2.37 4.79 14.52
N GLN A 214 1.56 5.60 13.84
CA GLN A 214 0.10 5.55 13.87
C GLN A 214 -0.48 4.52 12.89
N GLU A 215 0.35 3.90 12.04
CA GLU A 215 0.01 2.67 11.33
C GLU A 215 -0.24 1.57 12.36
N LYS A 216 -1.47 1.55 12.91
CA LYS A 216 -1.95 0.50 13.80
C LYS A 216 -2.15 -0.76 12.96
N TRP A 217 -1.26 -1.71 13.18
CA TRP A 217 -1.30 -3.10 12.72
C TRP A 217 -2.55 -3.84 13.20
#